data_AF-A0A373NVY4-F1
#
_entry.id   AF-A0A373NVY4-F1
#
_cell.length_a   1.000
_cell.length_b   1.000
_cell.length_c   1.000
_cell.angle_alpha   90.00
_cell.angle_beta   90.00
_cell.angle_gamma   90.00
#
_symmetry.space_group_name_H-M   'P 1'
#
loop_
_entity.id
_entity.type
_entity.pdbx_description
1 polymer ?
#
loop_
_entity_poly.entity_id
_entity_poly.type
_entity_poly.pdbx_seq_one_letter_code
_entity_poly.pdbx_strand_id
1 'polypeptide(L)'
;MEHQYPKFTPEMKKTHTILIPNMAVTQFRLLKYALEYDGYKCEILGNCGSAVAQLGLKYVHNDTCYPALLVIGQFLDALNSGKYDLEHTALLITQTGGGCRASNYIHLLRKALVKAGYPEIPVASLNFSGLEKDSGFQMTLPLARRALACIFYGDMLCALRNQTAPYENEKGSADKLVDKWVERLGRVLLAGKGFTAKEMKHTFPLIAREFAAIPVTRVPKVKVGVVGEIYVKYSPLGNNDLQKFLESQDCEVNFPGLMGFVQYCAFNMGEDHVLYGGKLGTKVVIDQFLNYLDSIERSMLKATADAGFYAPGPFKELVEKPKGVISLGAKMGEGWLLTAEMIELVQGGYGNIVCAQPFGCLPNHIVGKGMVNKIRALYPASNITPIDYDPSATKVNQENRIKLMLAVAKERLNNPVQEPVKPLTAEELAGGAPRLSHETANV
;
A
#
# COMPACT_ATOMS: atom_id res chain seq x y z
N MET A 1 -2.85 -29.52 21.48
CA MET A 1 -1.81 -28.84 22.29
C MET A 1 -1.89 -27.36 21.95
N GLU A 2 -2.32 -26.51 22.88
CA GLU A 2 -2.07 -25.07 22.75
C GLU A 2 -0.57 -24.88 22.80
N HIS A 3 0.04 -24.51 21.68
CA HIS A 3 1.44 -24.12 21.68
C HIS A 3 1.55 -22.82 22.48
N GLN A 4 2.13 -22.89 23.68
CA GLN A 4 2.65 -21.71 24.36
C GLN A 4 3.75 -21.12 23.47
N TYR A 5 3.59 -19.86 23.07
CA TYR A 5 4.60 -19.08 22.38
C TYR A 5 5.04 -17.92 23.27
N PRO A 6 6.30 -17.46 23.17
CA PRO A 6 6.76 -16.30 23.91
C PRO A 6 5.94 -15.07 23.54
N LYS A 7 5.45 -14.37 24.56
CA LYS A 7 4.70 -13.12 24.39
C LYS A 7 5.65 -11.95 24.65
N PHE A 8 5.55 -10.91 23.84
CA PHE A 8 6.19 -9.65 24.15
C PHE A 8 5.55 -9.08 25.41
N THR A 9 6.32 -8.79 26.46
CA THR A 9 5.79 -8.24 27.73
C THR A 9 6.06 -6.73 27.83
N PRO A 10 5.35 -5.98 28.69
CA PRO A 10 5.60 -4.56 28.89
C PRO A 10 7.04 -4.24 29.32
N GLU A 11 7.69 -5.12 30.08
CA GLU A 11 9.07 -4.95 30.56
C GLU A 11 10.07 -5.02 29.41
N MET A 12 9.80 -5.87 28.41
CA MET A 12 10.62 -6.01 27.20
C MET A 12 10.75 -4.72 26.41
N LYS A 13 9.83 -3.76 26.59
CA LYS A 13 9.94 -2.42 26.00
C LYS A 13 11.26 -1.72 26.33
N LYS A 14 11.82 -1.95 27.53
CA LYS A 14 13.07 -1.32 27.99
C LYS A 14 14.32 -2.06 27.54
N THR A 15 14.21 -3.37 27.32
CA THR A 15 15.37 -4.25 27.11
C THR A 15 15.51 -4.72 25.67
N HIS A 16 14.39 -4.95 24.97
CA HIS A 16 14.40 -5.57 23.66
C HIS A 16 14.51 -4.57 22.51
N THR A 17 15.25 -4.97 21.47
CA THR A 17 15.21 -4.35 20.15
C THR A 17 14.11 -5.01 19.33
N ILE A 18 13.16 -4.21 18.83
CA ILE A 18 12.04 -4.67 18.02
C ILE A 18 12.39 -4.53 16.54
N LEU A 19 12.48 -5.66 15.84
CA LEU A 19 12.67 -5.70 14.39
C LEU A 19 11.33 -5.59 13.68
N ILE A 20 11.26 -4.74 12.66
CA ILE A 20 10.05 -4.45 11.88
C ILE A 20 10.36 -4.66 10.40
N PRO A 21 9.57 -5.49 9.67
CA PRO A 21 9.80 -5.71 8.26
C PRO A 21 9.40 -4.46 7.48
N ASN A 22 10.14 -4.17 6.41
CA ASN A 22 9.89 -2.96 5.65
C ASN A 22 8.84 -3.22 4.55
N MET A 23 7.76 -2.42 4.60
CA MET A 23 6.68 -2.45 3.61
C MET A 23 6.59 -1.12 2.84
N ALA A 24 6.38 -0.01 3.55
CA ALA A 24 6.28 1.32 2.97
C ALA A 24 7.42 2.19 3.52
N VAL A 25 8.52 2.29 2.76
CA VAL A 25 9.83 2.75 3.25
C VAL A 25 9.76 4.09 3.97
N THR A 26 9.16 5.11 3.36
CA THR A 26 9.09 6.46 3.92
C THR A 26 8.21 6.52 5.17
N GLN A 27 7.04 5.91 5.13
CA GLN A 27 6.07 5.85 6.22
C GLN A 27 6.67 5.10 7.42
N PHE A 28 7.39 4.00 7.18
CA PHE A 28 7.98 3.18 8.24
C PHE A 28 9.22 3.85 8.86
N ARG A 29 10.00 4.60 8.08
CA ARG A 29 11.06 5.47 8.63
C ARG A 29 10.50 6.52 9.59
N LEU A 30 9.35 7.11 9.28
CA LEU A 30 8.66 8.04 10.18
C LEU A 30 8.05 7.32 11.39
N LEU A 31 7.44 6.16 11.18
CA LEU A 31 6.84 5.35 12.25
C LEU A 31 7.88 4.93 13.30
N LYS A 32 9.14 4.68 12.89
CA LYS A 32 10.25 4.43 13.81
C LYS A 32 10.36 5.53 14.87
N TYR A 33 10.36 6.81 14.47
CA TYR A 33 10.42 7.93 15.41
C TYR A 33 9.20 8.00 16.35
N ALA A 34 8.01 7.65 15.84
CA ALA A 34 6.80 7.61 16.66
C ALA A 34 6.85 6.50 17.73
N LEU A 35 7.44 5.34 17.40
CA LEU A 35 7.65 4.24 18.33
C LEU A 35 8.76 4.57 19.34
N GLU A 36 9.85 5.19 18.89
CA GLU A 36 10.95 5.66 19.75
C GLU A 36 10.48 6.71 20.76
N TYR A 37 9.61 7.65 20.34
CA TYR A 37 9.00 8.62 21.25
C TYR A 37 8.24 7.92 22.39
N ASP A 38 7.54 6.84 22.08
CA ASP A 38 6.84 6.05 23.09
C ASP A 38 7.78 5.14 23.88
N GLY A 39 9.10 5.14 23.61
CA GLY A 39 10.10 4.40 24.37
C GLY A 39 10.35 2.99 23.87
N TYR A 40 9.96 2.66 22.63
CA TYR A 40 10.33 1.40 21.99
C TYR A 40 11.67 1.55 21.25
N LYS A 41 12.58 0.59 21.43
CA LYS A 41 13.78 0.48 20.59
C LYS A 41 13.43 -0.31 19.33
N CYS A 42 13.41 0.33 18.17
CA CYS A 42 12.96 -0.30 16.92
C CYS A 42 13.99 -0.20 15.80
N GLU A 43 14.04 -1.22 14.95
CA GLU A 43 14.80 -1.22 13.70
C GLU A 43 13.91 -1.63 12.53
N ILE A 44 13.89 -0.81 11.49
CA ILE A 44 13.21 -1.14 10.24
C ILE A 44 14.20 -1.94 9.38
N LEU A 45 13.83 -3.17 9.06
CA LEU A 45 14.68 -4.10 8.32
C LEU A 45 14.88 -3.67 6.87
N GLY A 46 16.12 -3.43 6.48
CA GLY A 46 16.51 -3.05 5.12
C GLY A 46 17.10 -4.20 4.28
N ASN A 47 17.26 -5.39 4.87
CA ASN A 47 17.81 -6.55 4.17
C ASN A 47 16.87 -7.01 3.05
N CYS A 48 17.44 -7.31 1.89
CA CYS A 48 16.72 -7.62 0.67
C CYS A 48 17.50 -8.61 -0.20
N GLY A 49 16.91 -9.04 -1.32
CA GLY A 49 17.54 -9.90 -2.30
C GLY A 49 17.07 -11.35 -2.26
N SER A 50 17.62 -12.17 -3.15
CA SER A 50 17.19 -13.56 -3.35
C SER A 50 17.46 -14.45 -2.13
N ALA A 51 18.49 -14.16 -1.34
CA ALA A 51 18.81 -14.89 -0.11
C ALA A 51 17.65 -14.84 0.89
N VAL A 52 16.99 -13.68 1.03
CA VAL A 52 15.82 -13.50 1.90
C VAL A 52 14.66 -14.40 1.44
N ALA A 53 14.36 -14.42 0.14
CA ALA A 53 13.31 -15.28 -0.41
C ALA A 53 13.63 -16.77 -0.25
N GLN A 54 14.87 -17.19 -0.49
CA GLN A 54 15.30 -18.58 -0.29
C GLN A 54 15.22 -19.02 1.17
N LEU A 55 15.56 -18.13 2.10
CA LEU A 55 15.43 -18.42 3.52
C LEU A 55 13.96 -18.54 3.93
N GLY A 56 13.08 -17.71 3.38
CA GLY A 56 11.62 -17.85 3.53
C GLY A 56 11.12 -19.22 3.05
N LEU A 57 11.51 -19.64 1.84
CA LEU A 57 11.16 -20.95 1.26
C LEU A 57 11.61 -22.13 2.12
N LYS A 58 12.70 -22.00 2.85
CA LYS A 58 13.21 -23.07 3.73
C LYS A 58 12.26 -23.38 4.89
N TYR A 59 11.50 -22.39 5.37
CA TYR A 59 10.67 -22.53 6.58
C TYR A 59 9.16 -22.34 6.34
N VAL A 60 8.78 -21.82 5.17
CA VAL A 60 7.40 -21.55 4.77
C VAL A 60 7.10 -22.28 3.45
N HIS A 61 5.97 -22.98 3.40
CA HIS A 61 5.56 -23.71 2.20
C HIS A 61 5.37 -22.74 1.02
N ASN A 62 5.84 -23.11 -0.17
CA ASN A 62 5.81 -22.26 -1.37
C ASN A 62 4.37 -21.87 -1.80
N ASP A 63 3.37 -22.72 -1.55
CA ASP A 63 1.96 -22.38 -1.80
C ASP A 63 1.35 -21.38 -0.80
N THR A 64 2.14 -20.83 0.11
CA THR A 64 1.72 -19.76 1.03
C THR A 64 1.72 -18.40 0.30
N CYS A 65 1.11 -17.37 0.89
CA CYS A 65 1.14 -16.03 0.31
C CYS A 65 2.60 -15.51 0.21
N TYR A 66 3.02 -15.03 -0.97
CA TYR A 66 4.39 -14.58 -1.22
C TYR A 66 4.90 -13.51 -0.21
N PRO A 67 4.11 -12.50 0.19
CA PRO A 67 4.51 -11.57 1.25
C PRO A 67 4.85 -12.25 2.58
N ALA A 68 4.13 -13.31 2.97
CA ALA A 68 4.43 -14.03 4.21
C ALA A 68 5.83 -14.63 4.16
N LEU A 69 6.16 -15.25 3.03
CA LEU A 69 7.45 -15.87 2.78
C LEU A 69 8.58 -14.84 2.83
N LEU A 70 8.40 -13.68 2.19
CA LEU A 70 9.39 -12.61 2.21
C LEU A 70 9.58 -12.01 3.59
N VAL A 71 8.49 -11.69 4.31
CA VAL A 71 8.56 -11.12 5.66
C VAL A 71 9.23 -12.08 6.63
N ILE A 72 8.85 -13.36 6.60
CA ILE A 72 9.47 -14.39 7.46
C ILE A 72 10.93 -14.59 7.09
N GLY A 73 11.26 -14.66 5.80
CA GLY A 73 12.63 -14.71 5.32
C GLY A 73 13.45 -13.51 5.79
N GLN A 74 12.87 -12.31 5.77
CA GLN A 74 13.55 -11.07 6.15
C GLN A 74 13.89 -11.08 7.64
N PHE A 75 12.97 -11.55 8.48
CA PHE A 75 13.24 -11.76 9.90
C PHE A 75 14.32 -12.80 10.15
N LEU A 76 14.20 -13.98 9.55
CA LEU A 76 15.18 -15.05 9.77
C LEU A 76 16.58 -14.65 9.29
N ASP A 77 16.68 -13.90 8.19
CA ASP A 77 17.96 -13.40 7.67
C ASP A 77 18.58 -12.39 8.64
N ALA A 78 17.76 -11.49 9.19
CA ALA A 78 18.20 -10.57 10.23
C ALA A 78 18.69 -11.32 11.49
N LEU A 79 17.93 -12.31 11.97
CA LEU A 79 18.31 -13.12 13.15
C LEU A 79 19.59 -13.94 12.91
N ASN A 80 19.82 -14.43 11.68
CA ASN A 80 21.03 -15.15 11.30
C ASN A 80 22.26 -14.25 11.10
N SER A 81 22.08 -12.93 11.02
CA SER A 81 23.15 -12.00 10.65
C SER A 81 24.26 -11.83 11.69
N GLY A 82 24.04 -12.29 12.93
CA GLY A 82 24.95 -12.07 14.06
C GLY A 82 24.95 -10.63 14.60
N LYS A 83 24.11 -9.73 14.07
CA LYS A 83 24.06 -8.31 14.47
C LYS A 83 23.24 -8.05 15.74
N TYR A 84 22.33 -8.96 16.09
CA TYR A 84 21.35 -8.74 17.15
C TYR A 84 21.60 -9.67 18.33
N ASP A 85 21.36 -9.13 19.52
CA ASP A 85 21.29 -9.92 20.75
C ASP A 85 19.93 -10.64 20.79
N LEU A 86 19.94 -11.95 20.53
CA LEU A 86 18.73 -12.75 20.39
C LEU A 86 17.95 -12.89 21.71
N GLU A 87 18.60 -12.78 22.87
CA GLU A 87 17.93 -12.79 24.18
C GLU A 87 17.14 -11.50 24.42
N HIS A 88 17.53 -10.42 23.74
CA HIS A 88 16.90 -9.10 23.82
C HIS A 88 16.39 -8.63 22.45
N THR A 89 15.88 -9.55 21.64
CA THR A 89 15.28 -9.25 20.33
C THR A 89 13.83 -9.68 20.29
N ALA A 90 12.98 -8.81 19.76
CA ALA A 90 11.57 -9.10 19.51
C ALA A 90 11.22 -8.77 18.06
N LEU A 91 10.19 -9.42 17.53
CA LEU A 91 9.70 -9.15 16.18
C LEU A 91 8.33 -8.46 16.24
N LEU A 92 8.09 -7.49 15.36
CA LEU A 92 6.80 -6.84 15.21
C LEU A 92 6.32 -6.93 13.77
N ILE A 93 5.14 -7.51 13.57
CA ILE A 93 4.52 -7.66 12.25
C ILE A 93 3.14 -7.00 12.23
N THR A 94 2.76 -6.39 11.11
CA THR A 94 1.40 -5.86 10.92
C THR A 94 0.39 -6.98 10.71
N GLN A 95 -0.81 -6.85 11.26
CA GLN A 95 -1.90 -7.82 11.05
C GLN A 95 -3.20 -7.08 10.75
N THR A 96 -3.79 -7.36 9.58
CA THR A 96 -4.97 -6.63 9.09
C THR A 96 -6.27 -7.12 9.70
N GLY A 97 -6.36 -8.37 10.13
CA GLY A 97 -7.59 -8.93 10.70
C GLY A 97 -8.71 -9.20 9.70
N GLY A 98 -8.43 -9.05 8.40
CA GLY A 98 -9.38 -9.33 7.32
C GLY A 98 -9.41 -10.82 6.92
N GLY A 99 -10.24 -11.15 5.93
CA GLY A 99 -10.40 -12.53 5.43
C GLY A 99 -9.32 -13.00 4.44
N CYS A 100 -8.21 -12.27 4.29
CA CYS A 100 -7.08 -12.71 3.47
C CYS A 100 -6.01 -13.43 4.32
N ARG A 101 -4.99 -13.98 3.66
CA ARG A 101 -3.93 -14.76 4.33
C ARG A 101 -3.06 -13.92 5.28
N ALA A 102 -3.03 -12.59 5.14
CA ALA A 102 -2.25 -11.67 5.98
C ALA A 102 -2.53 -11.85 7.48
N SER A 103 -3.79 -12.13 7.84
CA SER A 103 -4.19 -12.37 9.23
C SER A 103 -3.49 -13.58 9.87
N ASN A 104 -2.96 -14.51 9.06
CA ASN A 104 -2.28 -15.72 9.51
C ASN A 104 -0.75 -15.61 9.52
N TYR A 105 -0.16 -14.49 9.05
CA TYR A 105 1.30 -14.37 8.93
C TYR A 105 2.01 -14.50 10.27
N ILE A 106 1.43 -13.97 11.36
CA ILE A 106 2.01 -14.08 12.70
C ILE A 106 2.11 -15.54 13.18
N HIS A 107 1.10 -16.37 12.90
CA HIS A 107 1.10 -17.79 13.25
C HIS A 107 2.15 -18.56 12.45
N LEU A 108 2.28 -18.24 11.16
CA LEU A 108 3.31 -18.81 10.30
C LEU A 108 4.71 -18.40 10.74
N LEU A 109 4.91 -17.14 11.14
CA LEU A 109 6.17 -16.65 11.67
C LEU A 109 6.56 -17.38 12.96
N ARG A 110 5.64 -17.50 13.93
CA ARG A 110 5.87 -18.27 15.17
C ARG A 110 6.30 -19.71 14.87
N LYS A 111 5.59 -20.40 13.96
CA LYS A 111 5.94 -21.76 13.53
C LYS A 111 7.32 -21.82 12.85
N ALA A 112 7.65 -20.83 12.02
CA ALA A 112 8.94 -20.75 11.33
C ALA A 112 10.10 -20.52 12.32
N LEU A 113 9.91 -19.66 13.33
CA LEU A 113 10.90 -19.40 14.37
C LEU A 113 11.25 -20.66 15.16
N VAL A 114 10.25 -21.44 15.60
CA VAL A 114 10.47 -22.73 16.28
C VAL A 114 11.31 -23.67 15.42
N LYS A 115 10.97 -23.79 14.12
CA LYS A 115 11.73 -24.63 13.18
C LYS A 115 13.14 -24.11 12.89
N ALA A 116 13.34 -22.80 12.96
CA ALA A 116 14.62 -22.16 12.71
C ALA A 116 15.55 -22.14 13.94
N GLY A 117 15.08 -22.61 15.10
CA GLY A 117 15.87 -22.65 16.34
C GLY A 117 15.73 -21.38 17.20
N TYR A 118 14.68 -20.58 16.99
CA TYR A 118 14.39 -19.34 17.73
C TYR A 118 13.07 -19.40 18.52
N PRO A 119 12.78 -20.46 19.30
CA PRO A 119 11.47 -20.62 19.94
C PRO A 119 11.18 -19.55 21.00
N GLU A 120 12.21 -18.91 21.55
CA GLU A 120 12.09 -17.93 22.65
C GLU A 120 11.85 -16.49 22.18
N ILE A 121 12.00 -16.20 20.87
CA ILE A 121 11.87 -14.83 20.37
C ILE A 121 10.39 -14.42 20.35
N PRO A 122 10.00 -13.39 21.11
CA PRO A 122 8.62 -12.92 21.15
C PRO A 122 8.22 -12.25 19.84
N VAL A 123 7.00 -12.53 19.40
CA VAL A 123 6.38 -11.90 18.22
C VAL A 123 5.15 -11.11 18.63
N ALA A 124 5.22 -9.80 18.42
CA ALA A 124 4.14 -8.85 18.62
C ALA A 124 3.42 -8.52 17.30
N SER A 125 2.16 -8.12 17.41
CA SER A 125 1.33 -7.72 16.27
C SER A 125 0.98 -6.24 16.36
N LEU A 126 1.23 -5.51 15.26
CA LEU A 126 0.70 -4.17 15.06
C LEU A 126 -0.67 -4.29 14.39
N ASN A 127 -1.74 -4.22 15.19
CA ASN A 127 -3.12 -4.30 14.68
C ASN A 127 -4.07 -3.37 15.45
N PHE A 128 -5.16 -2.98 14.78
CA PHE A 128 -6.22 -2.15 15.34
C PHE A 128 -7.46 -2.95 15.77
N SER A 129 -7.46 -4.26 15.54
CA SER A 129 -8.62 -5.15 15.79
C SER A 129 -8.53 -5.91 17.12
N GLY A 130 -7.47 -5.70 17.91
CA GLY A 130 -7.27 -6.37 19.20
C GLY A 130 -7.06 -7.87 19.08
N LEU A 131 -6.41 -8.34 18.01
CA LEU A 131 -6.21 -9.77 17.70
C LEU A 131 -5.20 -10.45 18.64
N GLU A 132 -4.38 -9.66 19.34
CA GLU A 132 -3.32 -10.12 20.24
C GLU A 132 -3.46 -9.41 21.60
N LYS A 133 -4.60 -9.63 22.28
CA LYS A 133 -4.95 -8.93 23.55
C LYS A 133 -3.94 -9.13 24.68
N ASP A 134 -3.22 -10.25 24.65
CA ASP A 134 -2.24 -10.60 25.66
C ASP A 134 -0.82 -10.10 25.33
N SER A 135 -0.64 -9.36 24.23
CA SER A 135 0.65 -8.75 23.90
C SER A 135 0.89 -7.50 24.73
N GLY A 136 2.09 -7.37 25.30
CA GLY A 136 2.58 -6.16 25.95
C GLY A 136 2.83 -5.00 24.98
N PHE A 137 2.76 -5.24 23.67
CA PHE A 137 2.74 -4.18 22.67
C PHE A 137 1.31 -3.62 22.55
N GLN A 138 1.07 -2.43 23.10
CA GLN A 138 -0.24 -1.80 23.09
C GLN A 138 -0.30 -0.64 22.10
N MET A 139 -1.20 -0.75 21.12
CA MET A 139 -1.57 0.37 20.26
C MET A 139 -2.42 1.37 21.06
N THR A 140 -1.75 2.32 21.71
CA THR A 140 -2.42 3.40 22.45
C THR A 140 -2.99 4.46 21.50
N LEU A 141 -4.01 5.20 21.94
CA LEU A 141 -4.58 6.29 21.14
C LEU A 141 -3.54 7.38 20.76
N PRO A 142 -2.62 7.81 21.65
CA PRO A 142 -1.52 8.71 21.27
C PRO A 142 -0.61 8.12 20.18
N LEU A 143 -0.24 6.84 20.29
CA LEU A 143 0.57 6.17 19.28
C LEU A 143 -0.15 6.09 17.94
N ALA A 144 -1.43 5.72 17.94
CA ALA A 144 -2.27 5.67 16.74
C ALA A 144 -2.33 7.02 16.03
N ARG A 145 -2.47 8.13 16.78
CA ARG A 145 -2.46 9.49 16.21
C ARG A 145 -1.12 9.85 15.57
N ARG A 146 0.01 9.49 16.19
CA ARG A 146 1.34 9.67 15.60
C ARG A 146 1.53 8.80 14.35
N ALA A 147 1.07 7.54 14.39
CA ALA A 147 1.14 6.65 13.23
C ALA A 147 0.34 7.20 12.04
N LEU A 148 -0.87 7.72 12.26
CA LEU A 148 -1.66 8.39 11.22
C LEU A 148 -0.91 9.58 10.61
N ALA A 149 -0.26 10.41 11.44
CA ALA A 149 0.55 11.51 10.95
C ALA A 149 1.76 11.03 10.12
N CYS A 150 2.44 9.95 10.55
CA CYS A 150 3.53 9.34 9.78
C CYS A 150 3.07 8.87 8.40
N ILE A 151 1.86 8.32 8.31
CA ILE A 151 1.27 7.88 7.03
C ILE A 151 0.95 9.08 6.15
N PHE A 152 0.27 10.12 6.65
CA PHE A 152 -0.01 11.34 5.86
C PHE A 152 1.27 12.01 5.34
N TYR A 153 2.26 12.21 6.20
CA TYR A 153 3.53 12.80 5.76
C TYR A 153 4.26 11.91 4.76
N GLY A 154 4.32 10.59 5.01
CA GLY A 154 4.98 9.67 4.10
C GLY A 154 4.29 9.60 2.74
N ASP A 155 2.96 9.56 2.70
CA ASP A 155 2.18 9.59 1.46
C ASP A 155 2.43 10.87 0.67
N MET A 156 2.41 12.04 1.33
CA MET A 156 2.71 13.32 0.69
C MET A 156 4.13 13.37 0.14
N LEU A 157 5.13 12.94 0.93
CA LEU A 157 6.53 12.92 0.51
C LEU A 157 6.73 12.01 -0.71
N CYS A 158 6.16 10.81 -0.72
CA CYS A 158 6.21 9.90 -1.86
C CYS A 158 5.52 10.51 -3.10
N ALA A 159 4.32 11.08 -2.94
CA ALA A 159 3.56 11.66 -4.04
C ALA A 159 4.28 12.85 -4.70
N LEU A 160 4.89 13.73 -3.89
CA LEU A 160 5.67 14.87 -4.40
C LEU A 160 6.98 14.41 -5.03
N ARG A 161 7.72 13.51 -4.37
CA ARG A 161 8.97 12.96 -4.89
C ARG A 161 8.76 12.31 -6.24
N ASN A 162 7.72 11.51 -6.41
CA ASN A 162 7.48 10.79 -7.66
C ASN A 162 7.07 11.70 -8.83
N GLN A 163 6.56 12.91 -8.53
CA GLN A 163 6.25 13.92 -9.53
C GLN A 163 7.40 14.90 -9.78
N THR A 164 8.43 14.92 -8.94
CA THR A 164 9.61 15.79 -9.10
C THR A 164 10.80 15.03 -9.67
N ALA A 165 11.15 13.87 -9.11
CA ALA A 165 12.33 13.10 -9.46
C ALA A 165 12.47 12.77 -10.96
N PRO A 166 11.39 12.45 -11.71
CA PRO A 166 11.52 12.20 -13.15
C PRO A 166 11.94 13.42 -13.97
N TYR A 167 11.87 14.63 -13.41
CA TYR A 167 12.06 15.90 -14.12
C TYR A 167 13.16 16.79 -13.53
N GLU A 168 13.79 16.38 -12.44
CA GLU A 168 14.80 17.19 -11.75
C GLU A 168 16.04 17.42 -12.61
N ASN A 169 16.54 18.65 -12.59
CA ASN A 169 17.74 19.02 -13.35
C ASN A 169 19.02 18.43 -12.70
N GLU A 170 19.03 18.28 -11.38
CA GLU A 170 20.08 17.59 -10.63
C GLU A 170 19.51 16.29 -10.04
N LYS A 171 20.02 15.15 -10.54
CA LYS A 171 19.58 13.82 -10.10
C LYS A 171 19.81 13.60 -8.60
N GLY A 172 18.77 13.10 -7.92
CA GLY A 172 18.72 12.84 -6.48
C GLY A 172 18.26 14.04 -5.64
N SER A 173 17.88 15.17 -6.22
CA SER A 173 17.42 16.35 -5.47
C SER A 173 16.14 16.08 -4.69
N ALA A 174 15.17 15.41 -5.32
CA ALA A 174 13.92 15.02 -4.68
C ALA A 174 14.15 14.00 -3.56
N ASP A 175 15.05 13.03 -3.75
CA ASP A 175 15.41 12.02 -2.75
C ASP A 175 16.08 12.66 -1.52
N LYS A 176 17.07 13.54 -1.73
CA LYS A 176 17.70 14.33 -0.66
C LYS A 176 16.67 15.14 0.13
N LEU A 177 15.66 15.70 -0.55
CA LEU A 177 14.60 16.47 0.10
C LEU A 177 13.67 15.58 0.93
N VAL A 178 13.33 14.37 0.44
CA VAL A 178 12.61 13.37 1.25
C VAL A 178 13.39 13.05 2.52
N ASP A 179 14.68 12.75 2.42
CA ASP A 179 15.52 12.43 3.57
C ASP A 179 15.55 13.57 4.60
N LYS A 180 15.77 14.80 4.14
CA LYS A 180 15.72 16.01 4.98
C LYS A 180 14.39 16.14 5.72
N TRP A 181 13.27 15.93 5.03
CA TRP A 181 11.95 16.04 5.65
C TRP A 181 11.65 14.88 6.60
N VAL A 182 12.05 13.65 6.28
CA VAL A 182 11.91 12.51 7.20
C VAL A 182 12.66 12.77 8.51
N GLU A 183 13.90 13.25 8.45
CA GLU A 183 14.67 13.61 9.65
C GLU A 183 14.04 14.79 10.41
N ARG A 184 13.60 15.82 9.70
CA ARG A 184 12.96 16.99 10.31
C ARG A 184 11.69 16.59 11.05
N LEU A 185 10.77 15.89 10.38
CA LEU A 185 9.53 15.41 10.96
C LEU A 185 9.79 14.41 12.09
N GLY A 186 10.77 13.52 11.93
CA GLY A 186 11.22 12.60 12.97
C GLY A 186 11.61 13.31 14.26
N ARG A 187 12.43 14.37 14.17
CA ARG A 187 12.78 15.20 15.34
C ARG A 187 11.56 15.90 15.96
N VAL A 188 10.62 16.36 15.14
CA VAL A 188 9.36 16.96 15.65
C VAL A 188 8.52 15.92 16.41
N LEU A 189 8.43 14.70 15.89
CA LEU A 189 7.72 13.58 16.54
C LEU A 189 8.38 13.19 17.86
N LEU A 190 9.72 13.11 17.90
CA LEU A 190 10.48 12.86 19.14
C LEU A 190 10.32 13.97 20.19
N ALA A 191 9.96 15.18 19.76
CA ALA A 191 9.60 16.28 20.66
C ALA A 191 8.12 16.28 21.08
N GLY A 192 7.36 15.22 20.75
CA GLY A 192 5.94 15.10 21.08
C GLY A 192 5.03 16.07 20.32
N LYS A 193 5.42 16.47 19.10
CA LYS A 193 4.70 17.44 18.26
C LYS A 193 4.46 16.89 16.85
N GLY A 194 3.77 17.66 16.02
CA GLY A 194 3.66 17.41 14.58
C GLY A 194 2.62 16.38 14.17
N PHE A 195 1.84 15.84 15.11
CA PHE A 195 0.84 14.79 14.84
C PHE A 195 -0.61 15.26 15.03
N THR A 196 -0.84 16.50 15.47
CA THR A 196 -2.19 17.05 15.52
C THR A 196 -2.65 17.51 14.14
N ALA A 197 -3.96 17.54 13.90
CA ALA A 197 -4.52 18.02 12.63
C ALA A 197 -4.05 19.45 12.31
N LYS A 198 -3.98 20.34 13.30
CA LYS A 198 -3.53 21.72 13.12
C LYS A 198 -2.07 21.79 12.66
N GLU A 199 -1.19 21.02 13.30
CA GLU A 199 0.23 21.00 12.94
C GLU A 199 0.47 20.37 11.57
N MET A 200 -0.23 19.27 11.24
CA MET A 200 -0.17 18.65 9.92
C MET A 200 -0.59 19.64 8.82
N LYS A 201 -1.76 20.28 9.00
CA LYS A 201 -2.28 21.29 8.05
C LYS A 201 -1.35 22.48 7.87
N HIS A 202 -0.63 22.88 8.92
CA HIS A 202 0.40 23.92 8.82
C HIS A 202 1.64 23.44 8.06
N THR A 203 2.02 22.18 8.23
CA THR A 203 3.27 21.62 7.69
C THR A 203 3.16 21.24 6.21
N PHE A 204 2.02 20.73 5.75
CA PHE A 204 1.80 20.34 4.35
C PHE A 204 2.22 21.41 3.32
N PRO A 205 1.77 22.68 3.39
CA PRO A 205 2.18 23.70 2.42
C PRO A 205 3.69 24.00 2.46
N LEU A 206 4.37 23.79 3.59
CA LEU A 206 5.83 23.97 3.69
C LEU A 206 6.56 22.87 2.91
N ILE A 207 6.12 21.61 3.05
CA ILE A 207 6.66 20.48 2.30
C ILE A 207 6.45 20.72 0.80
N ALA A 208 5.20 20.99 0.39
CA ALA A 208 4.84 21.19 -1.01
C ALA A 208 5.65 22.32 -1.67
N ARG A 209 5.83 23.44 -0.95
CA ARG A 209 6.64 24.57 -1.43
C ARG A 209 8.11 24.21 -1.63
N GLU A 210 8.73 23.46 -0.71
CA GLU A 210 10.13 23.05 -0.88
C GLU A 210 10.31 22.13 -2.09
N PHE A 211 9.35 21.23 -2.37
CA PHE A 211 9.38 20.41 -3.58
C PHE A 211 9.16 21.22 -4.86
N ALA A 212 8.25 22.19 -4.85
CA ALA A 212 7.99 23.08 -5.99
C ALA A 212 9.19 23.98 -6.33
N ALA A 213 10.08 24.23 -5.37
CA ALA A 213 11.28 25.02 -5.55
C ALA A 213 12.45 24.24 -6.20
N ILE A 214 12.35 22.91 -6.35
CA ILE A 214 13.37 22.12 -7.03
C ILE A 214 13.36 22.47 -8.52
N PRO A 215 14.51 22.87 -9.12
CA PRO A 215 14.60 23.12 -10.55
C PRO A 215 14.31 21.84 -11.36
N VAL A 216 13.29 21.91 -12.22
CA VAL A 216 12.85 20.80 -13.07
C VAL A 216 12.70 21.22 -14.52
N THR A 217 12.96 20.29 -15.44
CA THR A 217 12.63 20.43 -16.87
C THR A 217 11.48 19.49 -17.20
N ARG A 218 10.29 20.05 -17.36
CA ARG A 218 9.07 19.28 -17.65
C ARG A 218 9.02 18.93 -19.14
N VAL A 219 9.16 17.63 -19.43
CA VAL A 219 8.98 17.04 -20.77
C VAL A 219 7.87 15.98 -20.71
N PRO A 220 7.16 15.67 -21.79
CA PRO A 220 6.20 14.58 -21.77
C PRO A 220 6.90 13.24 -21.42
N LYS A 221 6.38 12.53 -20.42
CA LYS A 221 6.83 11.18 -20.04
C LYS A 221 5.66 10.22 -19.93
N VAL A 222 5.97 8.93 -20.07
CA VAL A 222 4.98 7.89 -19.81
C VAL A 222 4.64 7.91 -18.31
N LYS A 223 3.36 8.10 -18.02
CA LYS A 223 2.82 8.04 -16.66
C LYS A 223 2.32 6.64 -16.35
N VAL A 224 2.80 6.08 -15.23
CA VAL A 224 2.49 4.72 -14.79
C VAL A 224 1.89 4.73 -13.39
N GLY A 225 0.67 4.21 -13.25
CA GLY A 225 0.07 3.93 -11.96
C GLY A 225 0.49 2.55 -11.45
N VAL A 226 0.74 2.42 -10.15
CA VAL A 226 1.02 1.13 -9.50
C VAL A 226 -0.02 0.88 -8.41
N VAL A 227 -0.77 -0.19 -8.59
CA VAL A 227 -1.78 -0.70 -7.66
C VAL A 227 -1.49 -2.16 -7.36
N GLY A 228 -2.11 -2.74 -6.34
CA GLY A 228 -1.85 -4.13 -6.05
C GLY A 228 -2.20 -4.56 -4.64
N GLU A 229 -1.72 -5.75 -4.29
CA GLU A 229 -1.69 -6.19 -2.89
C GLU A 229 -0.78 -5.27 -2.08
N ILE A 230 -1.18 -4.92 -0.86
CA ILE A 230 -0.56 -3.87 -0.06
C ILE A 230 0.95 -4.03 0.12
N TYR A 231 1.45 -5.24 0.41
CA TYR A 231 2.87 -5.45 0.62
C TYR A 231 3.65 -5.38 -0.69
N VAL A 232 3.17 -6.07 -1.73
CA VAL A 232 3.81 -6.06 -3.05
C VAL A 232 3.73 -4.69 -3.73
N LYS A 233 2.68 -3.90 -3.49
CA LYS A 233 2.55 -2.54 -4.03
C LYS A 233 3.69 -1.64 -3.55
N TYR A 234 4.00 -1.64 -2.25
CA TYR A 234 4.94 -0.68 -1.67
C TYR A 234 6.35 -1.23 -1.43
N SER A 235 6.51 -2.53 -1.15
CA SER A 235 7.79 -3.09 -0.72
C SER A 235 8.72 -3.35 -1.92
N PRO A 236 9.92 -2.75 -1.97
CA PRO A 236 10.92 -3.08 -3.00
C PRO A 236 11.30 -4.56 -3.02
N LEU A 237 11.31 -5.21 -1.84
CA LEU A 237 11.54 -6.65 -1.72
C LEU A 237 10.40 -7.46 -2.35
N GLY A 238 9.16 -6.99 -2.19
CA GLY A 238 7.95 -7.62 -2.71
C GLY A 238 7.81 -7.56 -4.23
N ASN A 239 8.31 -6.50 -4.85
CA ASN A 239 8.06 -6.21 -6.27
C ASN A 239 9.33 -6.05 -7.12
N ASN A 240 10.47 -6.55 -6.65
CA ASN A 240 11.75 -6.45 -7.35
C ASN A 240 12.18 -5.00 -7.66
N ASP A 241 11.87 -4.08 -6.75
CA ASP A 241 12.18 -2.65 -6.84
C ASP A 241 11.49 -1.98 -8.04
N LEU A 242 10.19 -2.25 -8.20
CA LEU A 242 9.36 -1.86 -9.34
C LEU A 242 9.42 -0.36 -9.63
N GLN A 243 9.38 0.48 -8.59
CA GLN A 243 9.47 1.93 -8.76
C GLN A 243 10.78 2.32 -9.45
N LYS A 244 11.91 1.85 -8.93
CA LYS A 244 13.24 2.12 -9.50
C LYS A 244 13.37 1.58 -10.92
N PHE A 245 12.77 0.42 -11.19
CA PHE A 245 12.70 -0.14 -12.54
C PHE A 245 11.93 0.78 -13.49
N LEU A 246 10.72 1.24 -13.13
CA LEU A 246 9.93 2.15 -13.97
C LEU A 246 10.65 3.48 -14.20
N GLU A 247 11.32 4.02 -13.18
CA GLU A 247 12.15 5.23 -13.31
C GLU A 247 13.32 5.01 -14.28
N SER A 248 13.95 3.84 -14.27
CA SER A 248 14.98 3.48 -15.25
C SER A 248 14.45 3.39 -16.69
N GLN A 249 13.14 3.26 -16.87
CA GLN A 249 12.47 3.26 -18.17
C GLN A 249 11.94 4.64 -18.59
N ASP A 250 12.33 5.69 -17.85
CA ASP A 250 11.95 7.09 -18.06
C ASP A 250 10.47 7.40 -17.80
N CYS A 251 9.89 6.78 -16.77
CA CYS A 251 8.48 6.96 -16.39
C CYS A 251 8.29 7.89 -15.18
N GLU A 252 7.18 8.63 -15.16
CA GLU A 252 6.61 9.23 -13.95
C GLU A 252 5.68 8.20 -13.30
N VAL A 253 5.87 7.91 -12.01
CA VAL A 253 5.17 6.82 -11.32
C VAL A 253 4.22 7.37 -10.27
N ASN A 254 3.01 6.81 -10.15
CA ASN A 254 2.08 7.14 -9.08
C ASN A 254 1.67 5.89 -8.31
N PHE A 255 1.79 5.98 -6.99
CA PHE A 255 1.26 5.02 -6.05
C PHE A 255 0.14 5.72 -5.27
N PRO A 256 -1.12 5.25 -5.32
CA PRO A 256 -2.12 5.70 -4.38
C PRO A 256 -1.62 5.46 -2.95
N GLY A 257 -1.84 6.42 -2.05
CA GLY A 257 -1.22 6.45 -0.71
C GLY A 257 -1.70 5.35 0.24
N LEU A 258 -0.90 5.07 1.28
CA LEU A 258 -1.23 4.08 2.30
C LEU A 258 -2.43 4.52 3.16
N MET A 259 -2.67 5.83 3.32
CA MET A 259 -3.83 6.36 4.06
C MET A 259 -5.15 5.90 3.44
N GLY A 260 -5.22 5.76 2.12
CA GLY A 260 -6.42 5.23 1.44
C GLY A 260 -6.79 3.83 1.93
N PHE A 261 -5.80 2.97 2.19
CA PHE A 261 -6.03 1.65 2.79
C PHE A 261 -6.49 1.73 4.25
N VAL A 262 -5.92 2.65 5.04
CA VAL A 262 -6.35 2.88 6.43
C VAL A 262 -7.80 3.37 6.49
N GLN A 263 -8.15 4.33 5.64
CA GLN A 263 -9.52 4.84 5.51
C GLN A 263 -10.47 3.75 4.99
N TYR A 264 -10.03 2.91 4.06
CA TYR A 264 -10.78 1.74 3.58
C TYR A 264 -11.08 0.75 4.71
N CYS A 265 -10.10 0.39 5.54
CA CYS A 265 -10.33 -0.48 6.68
C CYS A 265 -11.36 0.12 7.65
N ALA A 266 -11.22 1.40 7.98
CA ALA A 266 -12.17 2.10 8.85
C ALA A 266 -13.56 2.16 8.22
N PHE A 267 -13.66 2.53 6.94
CA PHE A 267 -14.92 2.59 6.18
C PHE A 267 -15.66 1.26 6.23
N ASN A 268 -14.99 0.14 5.94
CA ASN A 268 -15.65 -1.16 5.95
C ASN A 268 -16.17 -1.54 7.34
N MET A 269 -15.49 -1.15 8.43
CA MET A 269 -16.01 -1.38 9.79
C MET A 269 -17.35 -0.66 10.04
N GLY A 270 -17.55 0.52 9.44
CA GLY A 270 -18.81 1.25 9.50
C GLY A 270 -19.85 0.73 8.50
N GLU A 271 -19.41 0.38 7.29
CA GLU A 271 -20.29 -0.07 6.20
C GLU A 271 -20.85 -1.47 6.44
N ASP A 272 -20.16 -2.30 7.22
CA ASP A 272 -20.67 -3.59 7.66
C ASP A 272 -21.99 -3.48 8.41
N HIS A 273 -22.20 -2.39 9.15
CA HIS A 273 -23.49 -2.13 9.78
C HIS A 273 -24.62 -1.97 8.76
N VAL A 274 -24.34 -1.32 7.63
CA VAL A 274 -25.31 -1.05 6.56
C VAL A 274 -25.58 -2.32 5.76
N LEU A 275 -24.53 -3.07 5.39
CA LEU A 275 -24.62 -4.22 4.50
C LEU A 275 -25.05 -5.51 5.19
N TYR A 276 -24.62 -5.73 6.44
CA TYR A 276 -24.80 -7.00 7.15
C TYR A 276 -25.57 -6.86 8.47
N GLY A 277 -26.01 -5.65 8.81
CA GLY A 277 -26.51 -5.33 10.15
C GLY A 277 -25.38 -5.14 11.16
N GLY A 278 -25.67 -4.48 12.28
CA GLY A 278 -24.67 -4.19 13.31
C GLY A 278 -25.12 -3.11 14.29
N LYS A 279 -24.19 -2.56 15.06
CA LYS A 279 -24.49 -1.46 15.98
C LYS A 279 -24.38 -0.10 15.27
N LEU A 280 -25.47 0.65 15.21
CA LEU A 280 -25.50 2.00 14.61
C LEU A 280 -24.45 2.94 15.24
N GLY A 281 -24.21 2.82 16.54
CA GLY A 281 -23.17 3.58 17.23
C GLY A 281 -21.76 3.37 16.66
N THR A 282 -21.44 2.18 16.17
CA THR A 282 -20.15 1.91 15.50
C THR A 282 -20.04 2.72 14.22
N LYS A 283 -21.09 2.75 13.39
CA LYS A 283 -21.09 3.55 12.16
C LYS A 283 -20.89 5.03 12.46
N VAL A 284 -21.61 5.60 13.43
CA VAL A 284 -21.49 7.01 13.80
C VAL A 284 -20.06 7.38 14.23
N VAL A 285 -19.42 6.54 15.05
CA VAL A 285 -18.03 6.76 15.49
C VAL A 285 -17.06 6.69 14.31
N ILE A 286 -17.22 5.70 13.43
CA ILE A 286 -16.39 5.53 12.23
C ILE A 286 -16.58 6.70 11.27
N ASP A 287 -17.81 7.13 11.00
CA ASP A 287 -18.10 8.26 10.12
C ASP A 287 -17.47 9.55 10.66
N GLN A 288 -17.51 9.78 11.97
CA GLN A 288 -16.83 10.92 12.61
C GLN A 288 -15.31 10.85 12.47
N PHE A 289 -14.73 9.64 12.61
CA PHE A 289 -13.31 9.42 12.40
C PHE A 289 -12.90 9.66 10.94
N LEU A 290 -13.69 9.18 9.97
CA LEU A 290 -13.48 9.43 8.54
C LEU A 290 -13.63 10.91 8.20
N ASN A 291 -14.57 11.64 8.82
CA ASN A 291 -14.69 13.10 8.67
C ASN A 291 -13.44 13.83 9.16
N TYR A 292 -12.87 13.37 10.28
CA TYR A 292 -11.62 13.92 10.81
C TYR A 292 -10.45 13.69 9.85
N LEU A 293 -10.31 12.47 9.31
CA LEU A 293 -9.27 12.15 8.32
C LEU A 293 -9.46 12.93 7.02
N ASP A 294 -10.69 12.99 6.48
CA ASP A 294 -11.04 13.75 5.27
C ASP A 294 -10.68 15.24 5.40
N SER A 295 -10.87 15.84 6.58
CA SER A 295 -10.48 17.23 6.83
C SER A 295 -8.96 17.46 6.72
N ILE A 296 -8.14 16.49 7.17
CA ILE A 296 -6.68 16.54 7.08
C ILE A 296 -6.26 16.28 5.63
N GLU A 297 -6.80 15.22 5.03
CA GLU A 297 -6.54 14.80 3.65
C GLU A 297 -6.82 15.92 2.66
N ARG A 298 -7.99 16.57 2.71
CA ARG A 298 -8.31 17.71 1.83
C ARG A 298 -7.32 18.86 1.95
N SER A 299 -6.79 19.10 3.16
CA SER A 299 -5.78 20.14 3.35
C SER A 299 -4.42 19.75 2.76
N MET A 300 -4.04 18.48 2.87
CA MET A 300 -2.85 17.91 2.22
C MET A 300 -2.97 18.00 0.69
N LEU A 301 -4.08 17.52 0.13
CA LEU A 301 -4.36 17.53 -1.30
C LEU A 301 -4.40 18.96 -1.85
N LYS A 302 -5.02 19.90 -1.12
CA LYS A 302 -4.99 21.32 -1.47
C LYS A 302 -3.57 21.88 -1.50
N ALA A 303 -2.75 21.59 -0.48
CA ALA A 303 -1.36 22.06 -0.46
C ALA A 303 -0.54 21.49 -1.63
N THR A 304 -0.77 20.23 -2.00
CA THR A 304 -0.16 19.58 -3.16
C THR A 304 -0.58 20.25 -4.46
N ALA A 305 -1.88 20.46 -4.67
CA ALA A 305 -2.43 21.10 -5.87
C ALA A 305 -2.01 22.58 -6.00
N ASP A 306 -2.07 23.35 -4.92
CA ASP A 306 -1.67 24.77 -4.89
C ASP A 306 -0.18 24.94 -5.24
N ALA A 307 0.65 23.92 -4.99
CA ALA A 307 2.06 23.89 -5.36
C ALA A 307 2.32 23.38 -6.80
N GLY A 308 1.28 23.10 -7.58
CA GLY A 308 1.38 22.70 -8.98
C GLY A 308 1.57 21.20 -9.23
N PHE A 309 1.36 20.36 -8.21
CA PHE A 309 1.42 18.91 -8.34
C PHE A 309 0.03 18.31 -8.57
N TYR A 310 -0.03 17.17 -9.24
CA TYR A 310 -1.24 16.34 -9.28
C TYR A 310 -1.59 15.86 -7.86
N ALA A 311 -2.84 16.05 -7.49
CA ALA A 311 -3.45 15.54 -6.27
C ALA A 311 -4.69 14.72 -6.66
N PRO A 312 -4.82 13.46 -6.20
CA PRO A 312 -6.02 12.67 -6.42
C PRO A 312 -7.21 13.25 -5.64
N GLY A 313 -8.42 12.75 -5.93
CA GLY A 313 -9.58 13.02 -5.09
C GLY A 313 -9.42 12.46 -3.66
N PRO A 314 -10.04 13.06 -2.64
CA PRO A 314 -10.06 12.53 -1.28
C PRO A 314 -10.80 11.20 -1.20
N PHE A 315 -10.52 10.41 -0.16
CA PHE A 315 -11.08 9.06 -0.01
C PHE A 315 -12.62 8.97 -0.15
N LYS A 316 -13.36 9.97 0.35
CA LYS A 316 -14.83 9.98 0.22
C LYS A 316 -15.32 10.01 -1.23
N GLU A 317 -14.55 10.63 -2.12
CA GLU A 317 -14.85 10.65 -3.55
C GLU A 317 -14.38 9.35 -4.22
N LEU A 318 -13.32 8.72 -3.68
CA LEU A 318 -12.82 7.42 -4.12
C LEU A 318 -13.86 6.29 -3.93
N VAL A 319 -14.64 6.32 -2.83
CA VAL A 319 -15.73 5.36 -2.52
C VAL A 319 -16.80 5.29 -3.62
N GLU A 320 -16.96 6.38 -4.38
CA GLU A 320 -17.98 6.49 -5.43
C GLU A 320 -17.52 5.87 -6.77
N LYS A 321 -16.19 5.80 -7.00
CA LYS A 321 -15.61 5.32 -8.26
C LYS A 321 -15.94 3.89 -8.66
N PRO A 322 -16.03 2.89 -7.75
CA PRO A 322 -16.36 1.52 -8.13
C PRO A 322 -17.87 1.30 -8.38
N LYS A 323 -18.75 2.31 -8.22
CA LYS A 323 -20.19 2.17 -8.47
C LYS A 323 -20.46 1.73 -9.91
N GLY A 324 -21.28 0.70 -10.08
CA GLY A 324 -21.55 0.07 -11.38
C GLY A 324 -20.42 -0.82 -11.93
N VAL A 325 -19.32 -0.99 -11.18
CA VAL A 325 -18.19 -1.86 -11.51
C VAL A 325 -18.13 -3.03 -10.52
N ILE A 326 -18.04 -2.74 -9.23
CA ILE A 326 -17.97 -3.75 -8.16
C ILE A 326 -18.71 -3.27 -6.91
N SER A 327 -19.30 -4.22 -6.16
CA SER A 327 -19.97 -3.93 -4.89
C SER A 327 -18.97 -3.55 -3.80
N LEU A 328 -19.34 -2.59 -2.94
CA LEU A 328 -18.58 -2.26 -1.73
C LEU A 328 -18.54 -3.42 -0.71
N GLY A 329 -19.41 -4.43 -0.87
CA GLY A 329 -19.33 -5.69 -0.12
C GLY A 329 -18.12 -6.57 -0.50
N ALA A 330 -17.48 -6.33 -1.64
CA ALA A 330 -16.26 -7.02 -2.05
C ALA A 330 -15.04 -6.46 -1.30
N LYS A 331 -14.95 -6.74 0.00
CA LYS A 331 -13.99 -6.11 0.94
C LYS A 331 -12.85 -7.02 1.44
N MET A 332 -12.66 -8.18 0.83
CA MET A 332 -11.58 -9.10 1.22
C MET A 332 -10.25 -8.60 0.64
N GLY A 333 -9.17 -8.65 1.43
CA GLY A 333 -7.90 -8.02 1.06
C GLY A 333 -8.06 -6.52 0.88
N GLU A 334 -7.56 -5.98 -0.23
CA GLU A 334 -7.76 -4.60 -0.67
C GLU A 334 -9.17 -4.36 -1.20
N GLY A 335 -9.89 -5.42 -1.59
CA GLY A 335 -11.29 -5.35 -2.00
C GLY A 335 -11.59 -4.31 -3.09
N TRP A 336 -12.74 -3.66 -2.96
CA TRP A 336 -13.21 -2.63 -3.88
C TRP A 336 -12.26 -1.42 -3.99
N LEU A 337 -11.40 -1.17 -2.99
CA LEU A 337 -10.42 -0.08 -3.03
C LEU A 337 -9.48 -0.23 -4.22
N LEU A 338 -9.04 -1.46 -4.51
CA LEU A 338 -8.13 -1.73 -5.61
C LEU A 338 -8.74 -1.33 -6.96
N THR A 339 -10.01 -1.66 -7.18
CA THR A 339 -10.76 -1.25 -8.38
C THR A 339 -10.94 0.27 -8.42
N ALA A 340 -11.27 0.90 -7.29
CA ALA A 340 -11.44 2.34 -7.18
C ALA A 340 -10.13 3.10 -7.50
N GLU A 341 -9.00 2.64 -6.96
CA GLU A 341 -7.66 3.18 -7.22
C GLU A 341 -7.28 3.08 -8.71
N MET A 342 -7.61 1.97 -9.37
CA MET A 342 -7.39 1.85 -10.83
C MET A 342 -8.18 2.91 -11.60
N ILE A 343 -9.45 3.13 -11.23
CA ILE A 343 -10.31 4.13 -11.89
C ILE A 343 -9.79 5.55 -11.62
N GLU A 344 -9.39 5.86 -10.39
CA GLU A 344 -8.75 7.14 -10.02
C GLU A 344 -7.51 7.41 -10.88
N LEU A 345 -6.61 6.44 -10.98
CA LEU A 345 -5.37 6.57 -11.75
C LEU A 345 -5.64 6.81 -13.23
N VAL A 346 -6.59 6.07 -13.82
CA VAL A 346 -6.99 6.27 -15.22
C VAL A 346 -7.51 7.69 -15.43
N GLN A 347 -8.40 8.18 -14.57
CA GLN A 347 -8.95 9.54 -14.64
C GLN A 347 -7.88 10.62 -14.38
N GLY A 348 -6.89 10.32 -13.55
CA GLY A 348 -5.75 11.19 -13.23
C GLY A 348 -4.63 11.21 -14.28
N GLY A 349 -4.78 10.52 -15.41
CA GLY A 349 -3.77 10.47 -16.47
C GLY A 349 -2.67 9.42 -16.28
N TYR A 350 -2.80 8.53 -15.29
CA TYR A 350 -1.94 7.38 -15.04
C TYR A 350 -2.56 6.08 -15.60
N GLY A 351 -3.06 6.15 -16.84
CA GLY A 351 -3.81 5.07 -17.47
C GLY A 351 -3.00 3.82 -17.81
N ASN A 352 -1.66 3.89 -17.79
CA ASN A 352 -0.81 2.70 -17.85
C ASN A 352 -0.63 2.17 -16.43
N ILE A 353 -1.24 1.03 -16.11
CA ILE A 353 -1.29 0.54 -14.72
C ILE A 353 -0.57 -0.79 -14.61
N VAL A 354 0.40 -0.86 -13.71
CA VAL A 354 0.94 -2.14 -13.24
C VAL A 354 0.13 -2.57 -12.02
N CYS A 355 -0.61 -3.67 -12.16
CA CYS A 355 -1.30 -4.30 -11.03
C CYS A 355 -0.38 -5.37 -10.43
N ALA A 356 0.33 -5.01 -9.37
CA ALA A 356 1.32 -5.85 -8.71
C ALA A 356 0.65 -6.79 -7.70
N GLN A 357 0.81 -8.10 -7.88
CA GLN A 357 0.12 -9.08 -7.02
C GLN A 357 1.00 -10.29 -6.69
N PRO A 358 0.87 -10.87 -5.50
CA PRO A 358 1.36 -12.21 -5.22
C PRO A 358 0.71 -13.22 -6.17
N PHE A 359 1.46 -14.21 -6.62
CA PHE A 359 0.86 -15.35 -7.31
C PHE A 359 -0.19 -16.03 -6.44
N GLY A 360 -1.36 -16.31 -7.01
CA GLY A 360 -2.48 -16.92 -6.29
C GLY A 360 -3.17 -16.00 -5.26
N CYS A 361 -2.96 -14.67 -5.31
CA CYS A 361 -3.69 -13.73 -4.46
C CYS A 361 -5.19 -13.72 -4.79
N LEU A 362 -5.97 -14.54 -4.08
CA LEU A 362 -7.41 -14.72 -4.29
C LEU A 362 -8.20 -13.39 -4.36
N PRO A 363 -8.02 -12.44 -3.41
CA PRO A 363 -8.69 -11.14 -3.51
C PRO A 363 -8.36 -10.41 -4.81
N ASN A 364 -7.08 -10.25 -5.14
CA ASN A 364 -6.65 -9.48 -6.31
C ASN A 364 -7.09 -10.15 -7.63
N HIS A 365 -7.15 -11.49 -7.67
CA HIS A 365 -7.74 -12.20 -8.82
C HIS A 365 -9.18 -11.78 -9.10
N ILE A 366 -9.99 -11.50 -8.07
CA ILE A 366 -11.39 -11.10 -8.20
C ILE A 366 -11.49 -9.59 -8.45
N VAL A 367 -10.96 -8.77 -7.53
CA VAL A 367 -11.19 -7.32 -7.49
C VAL A 367 -10.18 -6.50 -8.30
N GLY A 368 -9.01 -7.05 -8.60
CA GLY A 368 -8.00 -6.42 -9.45
C GLY A 368 -8.07 -6.99 -10.87
N LYS A 369 -7.50 -8.18 -11.08
CA LYS A 369 -7.44 -8.83 -12.40
C LYS A 369 -8.82 -9.06 -13.00
N GLY A 370 -9.79 -9.51 -12.20
CA GLY A 370 -11.17 -9.74 -12.65
C GLY A 370 -11.87 -8.48 -13.15
N MET A 371 -11.52 -7.31 -12.64
CA MET A 371 -12.14 -6.03 -13.02
C MET A 371 -11.47 -5.36 -14.23
N VAL A 372 -10.30 -5.82 -14.68
CA VAL A 372 -9.55 -5.20 -15.79
C VAL A 372 -10.39 -5.05 -17.05
N ASN A 373 -11.15 -6.08 -17.44
CA ASN A 373 -11.98 -6.02 -18.65
C ASN A 373 -13.11 -4.99 -18.53
N LYS A 374 -13.75 -4.93 -17.35
CA LYS A 374 -14.82 -3.95 -17.08
C LYS A 374 -14.26 -2.52 -17.08
N ILE A 375 -13.09 -2.31 -16.49
CA ILE A 375 -12.42 -1.00 -16.49
C ILE A 375 -12.01 -0.60 -17.92
N ARG A 376 -11.42 -1.51 -18.70
CA ARG A 376 -11.06 -1.23 -20.11
C ARG A 376 -12.26 -0.87 -20.97
N ALA A 377 -13.40 -1.50 -20.73
CA ALA A 377 -14.63 -1.19 -21.43
C ALA A 377 -15.16 0.22 -21.12
N LEU A 378 -15.02 0.68 -19.87
CA LEU A 378 -15.39 2.03 -19.44
C LEU A 378 -14.34 3.07 -19.83
N TYR A 379 -13.07 2.67 -19.87
CA TYR A 379 -11.92 3.52 -20.17
C TYR A 379 -11.01 2.84 -21.19
N PRO A 380 -11.33 2.90 -22.49
CA PRO A 380 -10.57 2.20 -23.54
C PRO A 380 -9.11 2.61 -23.66
N ALA A 381 -8.76 3.81 -23.20
CA ALA A 381 -7.38 4.27 -23.14
C ALA A 381 -6.54 3.55 -22.05
N SER A 382 -7.17 2.88 -21.09
CA SER A 382 -6.48 2.19 -20.00
C SER A 382 -5.64 1.01 -20.51
N ASN A 383 -4.40 0.93 -20.03
CA ASN A 383 -3.41 -0.07 -20.36
C ASN A 383 -2.96 -0.75 -19.06
N ILE A 384 -3.81 -1.65 -18.56
CA ILE A 384 -3.62 -2.32 -17.26
C ILE A 384 -2.95 -3.67 -17.46
N THR A 385 -1.80 -3.90 -16.82
CA THR A 385 -1.05 -5.15 -16.89
C THR A 385 -0.88 -5.74 -15.48
N PRO A 386 -1.54 -6.87 -15.19
CA PRO A 386 -1.30 -7.63 -13.95
C PRO A 386 0.08 -8.31 -13.98
N ILE A 387 0.88 -8.13 -12.94
CA ILE A 387 2.20 -8.74 -12.78
C ILE A 387 2.21 -9.59 -11.51
N ASP A 388 2.44 -10.88 -11.70
CA ASP A 388 2.51 -11.86 -10.62
C ASP A 388 3.94 -11.95 -10.07
N TYR A 389 4.06 -11.78 -8.75
CA TYR A 389 5.30 -11.91 -7.99
C TYR A 389 5.25 -13.18 -7.14
N ASP A 390 6.31 -13.98 -7.26
CA ASP A 390 6.44 -15.30 -6.66
C ASP A 390 7.93 -15.71 -6.61
N PRO A 391 8.37 -16.56 -5.66
CA PRO A 391 9.73 -17.10 -5.62
C PRO A 391 10.20 -17.81 -6.89
N SER A 392 9.30 -18.43 -7.65
CA SER A 392 9.61 -19.20 -8.86
C SER A 392 9.63 -18.35 -10.13
N ALA A 393 8.99 -17.18 -10.12
CA ALA A 393 8.92 -16.30 -11.28
C ALA A 393 10.23 -15.52 -11.44
N THR A 394 10.86 -15.61 -12.62
CA THR A 394 12.08 -14.84 -12.88
C THR A 394 11.76 -13.35 -12.98
N LYS A 395 12.63 -12.53 -12.38
CA LYS A 395 12.58 -11.06 -12.50
C LYS A 395 12.50 -10.60 -13.95
N VAL A 396 13.26 -11.25 -14.85
CA VAL A 396 13.29 -10.93 -16.28
C VAL A 396 11.91 -11.10 -16.94
N ASN A 397 11.15 -12.14 -16.59
CA ASN A 397 9.82 -12.35 -17.14
C ASN A 397 8.85 -11.22 -16.74
N GLN A 398 8.88 -10.81 -15.47
CA GLN A 398 8.06 -9.71 -14.97
C GLN A 398 8.42 -8.38 -15.65
N GLU A 399 9.72 -8.07 -15.73
CA GLU A 399 10.21 -6.86 -16.40
C GLU A 399 9.85 -6.83 -17.89
N ASN A 400 9.93 -7.96 -18.59
CA ASN A 400 9.58 -8.04 -20.01
C ASN A 400 8.10 -7.73 -20.25
N ARG A 401 7.20 -8.24 -19.39
CA ARG A 401 5.77 -7.90 -19.48
C ARG A 401 5.51 -6.42 -19.25
N ILE A 402 6.23 -5.80 -18.32
CA ILE A 402 6.15 -4.35 -18.08
C ILE A 402 6.73 -3.57 -19.26
N LYS A 403 7.88 -4.00 -19.83
CA LYS A 403 8.48 -3.36 -21.03
C LYS A 403 7.54 -3.40 -22.23
N LEU A 404 6.80 -4.49 -22.43
CA LEU A 404 5.78 -4.59 -23.48
C LEU A 404 4.64 -3.57 -23.26
N MET A 405 4.14 -3.45 -22.02
CA MET A 405 3.16 -2.43 -21.66
C MET A 405 3.70 -1.01 -21.93
N LEU A 406 4.96 -0.74 -21.56
CA LEU A 406 5.61 0.55 -21.77
C LEU A 406 5.88 0.86 -23.24
N ALA A 407 6.16 -0.13 -24.07
CA ALA A 407 6.33 0.06 -25.51
C ALA A 407 5.05 0.64 -26.15
N VAL A 408 3.89 0.05 -25.82
CA VAL A 408 2.58 0.56 -26.25
C VAL A 408 2.33 1.97 -25.69
N ALA A 409 2.71 2.23 -24.44
CA ALA A 409 2.56 3.54 -23.83
C ALA A 409 3.42 4.62 -24.51
N LYS A 410 4.66 4.30 -24.87
CA LYS A 410 5.58 5.19 -25.59
C LYS A 410 5.10 5.49 -27.01
N GLU A 411 4.56 4.48 -27.69
CA GLU A 411 3.94 4.67 -29.00
C GLU A 411 2.76 5.65 -28.93
N ARG A 412 1.86 5.48 -27.96
CA ARG A 412 0.72 6.39 -27.73
C ARG A 412 1.14 7.80 -27.33
N LEU A 413 2.25 7.95 -26.60
CA LEU A 413 2.80 9.25 -26.23
C LEU A 413 3.29 10.02 -27.46
N ASN A 414 3.90 9.31 -28.42
CA ASN A 414 4.42 9.88 -29.66
C ASN A 414 3.34 10.07 -30.73
N ASN A 415 2.32 9.19 -30.73
CA ASN A 415 1.20 9.18 -31.68
C ASN A 415 -0.13 9.21 -30.90
N PRO A 416 -0.59 10.40 -30.44
CA PRO A 416 -1.85 10.52 -29.73
C PRO A 416 -3.00 10.05 -30.64
N VAL A 417 -3.79 9.07 -30.18
CA VAL A 417 -4.97 8.58 -30.92
C VAL A 417 -5.96 9.75 -31.05
N GLN A 418 -6.38 10.06 -32.27
CA GLN A 418 -7.21 11.24 -32.59
C GLN A 418 -8.67 11.12 -32.13
N GLU A 419 -9.18 9.92 -31.82
CA GLU A 419 -10.55 9.73 -31.34
C GLU A 419 -10.62 8.83 -30.10
N PRO A 420 -11.41 9.19 -29.06
CA PRO A 420 -11.71 8.30 -27.96
C PRO A 420 -12.57 7.15 -28.46
N VAL A 421 -12.07 5.91 -28.34
CA VAL A 421 -12.89 4.71 -28.54
C VAL A 421 -14.10 4.81 -27.61
N LYS A 422 -15.31 4.67 -28.18
CA LYS A 422 -16.57 4.81 -27.45
C LYS A 422 -16.65 3.76 -26.32
N PRO A 423 -16.95 4.15 -25.07
CA PRO A 423 -17.13 3.19 -23.98
C PRO A 423 -18.27 2.22 -24.29
N LEU A 424 -18.07 0.94 -23.95
CA LEU A 424 -19.13 -0.07 -24.08
C LEU A 424 -20.16 0.09 -22.95
N THR A 425 -21.43 -0.07 -23.28
CA THR A 425 -22.54 -0.06 -22.33
C THR A 425 -22.53 -1.31 -21.44
N ALA A 426 -23.20 -1.25 -20.29
CA ALA A 426 -23.32 -2.39 -19.40
C ALA A 426 -24.02 -3.60 -20.06
N GLU A 427 -24.93 -3.36 -21.00
CA GLU A 427 -25.66 -4.39 -21.77
C GLU A 427 -24.77 -5.08 -22.82
N GLU A 428 -23.91 -4.31 -23.49
CA GLU A 428 -22.92 -4.87 -24.43
C GLU A 428 -21.87 -5.72 -23.70
N LEU A 429 -21.50 -5.34 -22.47
CA LEU A 429 -20.57 -6.10 -21.63
C LEU A 429 -21.16 -7.38 -21.03
N ALA A 430 -22.49 -7.44 -20.88
CA ALA A 430 -23.21 -8.60 -20.38
C ALA A 430 -23.53 -9.64 -21.48
N GLY A 431 -23.05 -9.43 -22.71
CA GLY A 431 -23.28 -10.33 -23.85
C GLY A 431 -24.60 -10.11 -24.58
N GLY A 432 -25.38 -9.07 -24.22
CA GLY A 432 -26.73 -8.84 -24.71
C GLY A 432 -27.72 -9.92 -24.24
N ALA A 433 -28.91 -9.53 -23.77
CA ALA A 433 -29.99 -10.50 -23.63
C ALA A 433 -30.30 -11.07 -25.03
N PRO A 434 -30.49 -12.40 -25.20
CA PRO A 434 -30.94 -12.94 -26.47
C PRO A 434 -32.26 -12.26 -26.84
N ARG A 435 -32.25 -11.49 -27.93
CA ARG A 435 -33.48 -10.93 -28.48
C ARG A 435 -34.29 -12.10 -29.02
N LEU A 436 -35.32 -12.50 -28.29
CA LEU A 436 -36.36 -13.36 -28.83
C LEU A 436 -37.08 -12.56 -29.91
N SER A 437 -36.80 -12.87 -31.17
CA SER A 437 -37.63 -12.42 -32.28
C SER A 437 -38.98 -13.11 -32.14
N HIS A 438 -39.98 -12.38 -31.66
CA HIS A 438 -41.37 -12.79 -31.86
C HIS A 438 -41.70 -12.56 -33.34
N GLU A 439 -41.39 -13.54 -34.18
CA GLU A 439 -42.13 -13.70 -35.43
C GLU A 439 -43.55 -14.11 -35.04
N THR A 440 -44.47 -13.14 -35.07
CA THR A 440 -45.89 -13.39 -35.15
C THR A 440 -46.18 -14.13 -36.44
N ALA A 441 -46.27 -15.47 -36.36
CA ALA A 441 -46.92 -16.25 -37.39
C ALA A 441 -48.43 -15.90 -37.34
N ASN A 442 -48.86 -15.07 -38.28
CA ASN A 442 -50.28 -14.93 -38.60
C ASN A 442 -50.75 -16.26 -39.21
N VAL A 443 -51.76 -16.87 -38.58
CA VAL A 443 -52.70 -17.80 -39.23
C VAL A 443 -54.06 -17.14 -39.21
#